data_AF-A0A838LZ69-F1
#
_entry.id   AF-A0A838LZ69-F1
#
_cell.length_a   1.000
_cell.length_b   1.000
_cell.length_c   1.000
_cell.angle_alpha   90.00
_cell.angle_beta   90.00
_cell.angle_gamma   90.00
#
_symmetry.space_group_name_H-M   'P 1'
#
loop_
_entity.id
_entity.type
_entity.pdbx_description
1 polymer ?
#
loop_
_entity_poly.entity_id
_entity_poly.type
_entity_poly.pdbx_seq_one_letter_code
_entity_poly.pdbx_strand_id
1 'polypeptide(L)'
;MITLRSIAAMGTSLLLALSAGSVFAVPFTPVLDEFRITKDGREIFHDSFTDGVVPPSGPDGQTTYFGVGFAGMTSESGGSLTMTPSLGDPTGLVGTFAERSTVASRLLSTNPVNSNFLGVDSYFSIHGLFDMSNLPMVTGQSFGIRATDRALGIGNEGDDTYVLFVGMNLDSEIVVALRHVNMGTDVSTLLDSVSIQSLLPNAGKIELILYKQAGASNLLTWYQVYDNSVAPSVLSAGSIGSELTLGIYSGEDYIRGGFQSTDVVPVPEPATLALFCLGVAGIYLVRRRRMIA
;
A
#
# COMPACT_ATOMS: atom_id res chain seq x y z
N MET A 1 -46.66 -20.47 -28.94
CA MET A 1 -45.72 -21.61 -28.84
C MET A 1 -44.30 -21.09 -28.97
N ILE A 2 -43.48 -21.20 -27.93
CA ILE A 2 -42.05 -20.90 -28.02
C ILE A 2 -41.43 -22.07 -28.79
N THR A 3 -40.91 -21.82 -29.98
CA THR A 3 -40.26 -22.86 -30.80
C THR A 3 -38.98 -23.32 -30.13
N LEU A 4 -38.74 -24.64 -30.07
CA LEU A 4 -37.57 -25.27 -29.45
C LEU A 4 -36.23 -24.61 -29.88
N ARG A 5 -36.18 -24.13 -31.14
CA ARG A 5 -35.04 -23.41 -31.72
C ARG A 5 -34.70 -22.09 -31.01
N SER A 6 -35.69 -21.37 -30.50
CA SER A 6 -35.51 -20.09 -29.81
C SER A 6 -34.96 -20.28 -28.39
N ILE A 7 -35.34 -21.38 -27.73
CA ILE A 7 -34.80 -21.78 -26.42
C ILE A 7 -33.36 -22.24 -26.57
N ALA A 8 -33.08 -23.05 -27.60
CA ALA A 8 -31.73 -23.54 -27.88
C ALA A 8 -30.75 -22.38 -28.15
N ALA A 9 -31.14 -21.42 -29.00
CA ALA A 9 -30.30 -20.26 -29.33
C ALA A 9 -30.05 -19.33 -28.12
N MET A 10 -31.07 -19.04 -27.31
CA MET A 10 -30.88 -18.27 -26.07
C MET A 10 -30.00 -19.01 -25.06
N GLY A 11 -30.17 -20.33 -24.94
CA GLY A 11 -29.32 -21.16 -24.09
C GLY A 11 -27.86 -21.14 -24.53
N THR A 12 -27.58 -21.21 -25.84
CA THR A 12 -26.20 -21.16 -26.36
C THR A 12 -25.57 -19.78 -26.19
N SER A 13 -26.30 -18.69 -26.43
CA SER A 13 -25.80 -17.33 -26.18
C SER A 13 -25.51 -17.08 -24.70
N LEU A 14 -26.36 -17.58 -23.79
CA LEU A 14 -26.14 -17.45 -22.35
C LEU A 14 -24.98 -18.32 -21.87
N LEU A 15 -24.82 -19.55 -22.39
CA LEU A 15 -23.66 -20.40 -22.10
C LEU A 15 -22.36 -19.79 -22.63
N LEU A 16 -22.37 -19.18 -23.82
CA LEU A 16 -21.20 -18.48 -24.37
C LEU A 16 -20.83 -17.22 -23.58
N ALA A 17 -21.83 -16.48 -23.07
CA ALA A 17 -21.63 -15.33 -22.20
C ALA A 17 -21.18 -15.72 -20.79
N LEU A 18 -21.61 -16.88 -20.28
CA LEU A 18 -21.15 -17.46 -19.01
C LEU A 18 -19.76 -18.12 -19.13
N SER A 19 -19.36 -18.53 -20.34
CA SER A 19 -18.02 -19.04 -20.64
C SER A 19 -17.03 -17.98 -21.09
N ALA A 20 -17.47 -16.73 -21.27
CA ALA A 20 -16.55 -15.60 -21.42
C ALA A 20 -15.83 -15.48 -20.07
N GLY A 21 -14.56 -15.90 -20.06
CA GLY A 21 -13.81 -16.17 -18.85
C GLY A 21 -13.97 -15.09 -17.80
N SER A 22 -14.30 -15.51 -16.58
CA SER A 22 -14.09 -14.69 -15.39
C SER A 22 -12.61 -14.32 -15.33
N VAL A 23 -12.28 -13.12 -15.82
CA VAL A 23 -11.00 -12.48 -15.55
C VAL A 23 -11.04 -12.14 -14.06
N PHE A 24 -10.57 -13.06 -13.23
CA PHE A 24 -10.30 -12.74 -11.84
C PHE A 24 -9.08 -11.84 -11.85
N ALA A 25 -9.26 -10.58 -11.47
CA ALA A 25 -8.13 -9.75 -11.09
C ALA A 25 -7.40 -10.47 -9.96
N VAL A 26 -6.13 -10.82 -10.17
CA VAL A 26 -5.28 -11.29 -9.08
C VAL A 26 -5.16 -10.12 -8.12
N PRO A 27 -5.56 -10.26 -6.85
CA PRO A 27 -5.44 -9.16 -5.91
C PRO A 27 -3.97 -8.79 -5.75
N PHE A 28 -3.70 -7.49 -5.70
CA PHE A 28 -2.39 -7.00 -5.29
C PHE A 28 -2.21 -7.31 -3.81
N THR A 29 -1.20 -8.14 -3.50
CA THR A 29 -0.95 -8.65 -2.15
C THR A 29 0.51 -8.50 -1.76
N PRO A 30 1.01 -7.29 -1.49
CA PRO A 30 2.39 -7.10 -1.07
C PRO A 30 2.68 -7.78 0.26
N VAL A 31 3.93 -8.21 0.42
CA VAL A 31 4.41 -8.96 1.58
C VAL A 31 5.57 -8.21 2.24
N LEU A 32 5.43 -7.97 3.54
CA LEU A 32 6.42 -7.31 4.39
C LEU A 32 7.04 -8.35 5.32
N ASP A 33 8.34 -8.57 5.21
CA ASP A 33 9.07 -9.58 5.99
C ASP A 33 9.58 -9.02 7.33
N GLU A 34 10.01 -7.76 7.36
CA GLU A 34 10.57 -7.15 8.57
C GLU A 34 10.23 -5.66 8.63
N PHE A 35 9.80 -5.20 9.80
CA PHE A 35 9.69 -3.78 10.11
C PHE A 35 10.47 -3.44 11.37
N ARG A 36 11.46 -2.54 11.25
CA ARG A 36 12.33 -2.18 12.37
C ARG A 36 12.55 -0.68 12.49
N ILE A 37 12.79 -0.24 13.72
CA ILE A 37 13.13 1.15 14.04
C ILE A 37 14.37 1.14 14.93
N THR A 38 15.39 1.86 14.50
CA THR A 38 16.61 2.11 15.27
C THR A 38 16.63 3.56 15.70
N LYS A 39 17.04 3.82 16.94
CA LYS A 39 17.28 5.16 17.49
C LYS A 39 18.64 5.19 18.16
N ASP A 40 19.44 6.20 17.84
CA ASP A 40 20.78 6.42 18.39
C ASP A 40 21.68 5.18 18.29
N GLY A 41 21.56 4.45 17.18
CA GLY A 41 22.32 3.22 16.90
C GLY A 41 21.82 1.95 17.61
N ARG A 42 20.72 2.04 18.36
CA ARG A 42 20.09 0.90 19.05
C ARG A 42 18.71 0.60 18.48
N GLU A 43 18.42 -0.68 18.24
CA GLU A 43 17.08 -1.13 17.89
C GLU A 43 16.10 -0.85 19.04
N ILE A 44 15.03 -0.11 18.76
CA ILE A 44 13.95 0.21 19.69
C ILE A 44 12.62 -0.45 19.31
N PHE A 45 12.57 -1.05 18.12
CA PHE A 45 11.45 -1.82 17.61
C PHE A 45 11.91 -2.78 16.54
N HIS A 46 11.34 -3.97 16.56
CA HIS A 46 11.52 -4.95 15.51
C HIS A 46 10.34 -5.90 15.54
N ASP A 47 9.60 -5.90 14.44
CA ASP A 47 8.56 -6.86 14.15
C ASP A 47 8.99 -7.72 12.95
N SER A 48 9.21 -9.00 13.24
CA SER A 48 9.54 -10.02 12.24
C SER A 48 8.31 -10.81 11.79
N PHE A 49 7.10 -10.42 12.22
CA PHE A 49 5.83 -11.03 11.81
C PHE A 49 5.80 -12.55 12.01
N THR A 50 6.28 -12.99 13.18
CA THR A 50 6.35 -14.42 13.57
C THR A 50 5.33 -14.84 14.62
N ASP A 51 4.53 -13.91 15.17
CA ASP A 51 3.60 -14.22 16.26
C ASP A 51 2.26 -14.77 15.75
N GLY A 52 1.99 -14.62 14.46
CA GLY A 52 0.80 -15.13 13.78
C GLY A 52 -0.46 -14.29 14.03
N VAL A 53 -0.32 -13.09 14.59
CA VAL A 53 -1.40 -12.17 14.91
C VAL A 53 -1.19 -10.88 14.13
N VAL A 54 -1.97 -10.73 13.07
CA VAL A 54 -1.94 -9.51 12.23
C VAL A 54 -2.13 -8.23 13.06
N PRO A 55 -1.59 -7.09 12.59
CA PRO A 55 -1.83 -5.81 13.25
C PRO A 55 -3.33 -5.53 13.46
N PRO A 56 -3.73 -4.90 14.58
CA PRO A 56 -2.95 -3.94 15.39
C PRO A 56 -1.99 -4.55 16.43
N SER A 57 -1.97 -5.87 16.57
CA SER A 57 -0.97 -6.58 17.39
C SER A 57 0.45 -6.44 16.85
N GLY A 58 1.43 -6.68 17.70
CA GLY A 58 2.83 -6.76 17.35
C GLY A 58 3.70 -6.96 18.60
N PRO A 59 5.02 -6.72 18.51
CA PRO A 59 5.98 -6.97 19.59
C PRO A 59 5.68 -6.28 20.93
N ASP A 60 5.01 -5.12 20.91
CA ASP A 60 4.66 -4.33 22.10
C ASP A 60 3.24 -4.72 22.65
N GLY A 61 2.59 -5.74 22.10
CA GLY A 61 1.28 -6.26 22.49
C GLY A 61 0.14 -5.93 21.52
N GLN A 62 -1.12 -6.12 21.96
CA GLN A 62 -2.32 -6.02 21.10
C GLN A 62 -2.59 -4.62 20.49
N THR A 63 -1.90 -3.59 20.97
CA THR A 63 -2.05 -2.20 20.51
C THR A 63 -0.72 -1.62 20.02
N THR A 64 0.17 -2.49 19.51
CA THR A 64 1.47 -2.08 18.96
C THR A 64 1.32 -1.08 17.82
N TYR A 65 0.31 -1.26 16.98
CA TYR A 65 0.04 -0.39 15.85
C TYR A 65 -1.29 0.35 16.00
N PHE A 66 -1.31 1.60 15.53
CA PHE A 66 -2.52 2.35 15.24
C PHE A 66 -2.58 2.64 13.73
N GLY A 67 -3.77 2.79 13.19
CA GLY A 67 -3.92 2.96 11.75
C GLY A 67 -5.35 2.74 11.27
N VAL A 68 -5.47 2.52 9.96
CA VAL A 68 -6.74 2.33 9.25
C VAL A 68 -6.61 1.17 8.27
N GLY A 69 -7.74 0.57 7.90
CA GLY A 69 -7.77 -0.51 6.94
C GLY A 69 -7.10 -1.80 7.42
N PHE A 70 -7.10 -2.09 8.72
CA PHE A 70 -6.52 -3.33 9.27
C PHE A 70 -7.13 -4.61 8.69
N ALA A 71 -8.36 -4.55 8.15
CA ALA A 71 -8.94 -5.67 7.40
C ALA A 71 -8.14 -6.05 6.13
N GLY A 72 -7.34 -5.12 5.62
CA GLY A 72 -6.35 -5.35 4.56
C GLY A 72 -5.05 -5.99 5.05
N MET A 73 -4.86 -6.25 6.34
CA MET A 73 -3.71 -7.00 6.87
C MET A 73 -4.15 -8.45 7.08
N THR A 74 -4.03 -9.24 6.03
CA THR A 74 -4.82 -10.47 5.86
C THR A 74 -4.19 -11.71 6.47
N SER A 75 -2.86 -11.76 6.61
CA SER A 75 -2.18 -12.92 7.17
C SER A 75 -0.82 -12.55 7.71
N GLU A 76 -0.48 -13.10 8.87
CA GLU A 76 0.87 -13.15 9.40
C GLU A 76 1.28 -14.63 9.52
N SER A 77 2.27 -15.04 8.73
CA SER A 77 2.74 -16.43 8.73
C SER A 77 4.12 -16.53 8.10
N GLY A 78 4.94 -17.46 8.60
CA GLY A 78 6.26 -17.72 8.01
C GLY A 78 7.29 -16.61 8.21
N GLY A 79 7.04 -15.65 9.11
CA GLY A 79 7.90 -14.49 9.30
C GLY A 79 7.61 -13.34 8.33
N SER A 80 6.37 -13.24 7.86
CA SER A 80 5.93 -12.19 6.94
C SER A 80 4.48 -11.79 7.18
N LEU A 81 4.20 -10.51 6.96
CA LEU A 81 2.87 -9.93 6.89
C LEU A 81 2.42 -9.79 5.43
N THR A 82 1.33 -10.46 5.06
CA THR A 82 0.65 -10.26 3.78
C THR A 82 -0.44 -9.21 3.92
N MET A 83 -0.37 -8.19 3.05
CA MET A 83 -1.38 -7.13 2.98
C MET A 83 -2.21 -7.28 1.70
N THR A 84 -3.54 -7.16 1.80
CA THR A 84 -4.49 -7.09 0.68
C THR A 84 -5.22 -5.74 0.75
N PRO A 85 -4.61 -4.64 0.25
CA PRO A 85 -5.13 -3.29 0.42
C PRO A 85 -6.55 -3.07 -0.12
N SER A 86 -7.03 -3.86 -1.09
CA SER A 86 -8.43 -3.82 -1.56
C SER A 86 -9.47 -4.15 -0.48
N LEU A 87 -9.09 -4.88 0.58
CA LEU A 87 -9.93 -5.13 1.77
C LEU A 87 -9.78 -4.04 2.85
N GLY A 88 -8.91 -3.06 2.63
CA GLY A 88 -8.67 -1.95 3.52
C GLY A 88 -9.77 -0.88 3.47
N ASP A 89 -9.46 0.25 4.09
CA ASP A 89 -10.35 1.40 4.16
C ASP A 89 -10.11 2.32 2.95
N PRO A 90 -11.13 3.04 2.47
CA PRO A 90 -10.94 4.08 1.45
C PRO A 90 -9.85 5.07 1.88
N THR A 91 -8.98 5.48 0.97
CA THR A 91 -8.06 6.58 1.25
C THR A 91 -8.87 7.86 1.43
N GLY A 92 -8.58 8.59 2.51
CA GLY A 92 -9.22 9.87 2.79
C GLY A 92 -8.62 11.03 2.00
N LEU A 93 -7.54 10.77 1.26
CA LEU A 93 -6.80 11.78 0.51
C LEU A 93 -7.07 11.62 -0.98
N VAL A 94 -7.28 12.76 -1.64
CA VAL A 94 -7.70 12.88 -3.04
C VAL A 94 -9.18 12.49 -3.20
N GLY A 95 -10.01 13.43 -3.70
CA GLY A 95 -11.47 13.31 -3.87
C GLY A 95 -11.98 12.21 -4.81
N THR A 96 -11.23 11.13 -4.99
CA THR A 96 -11.59 9.91 -5.70
C THR A 96 -11.62 8.74 -4.73
N PHE A 97 -12.81 8.35 -4.27
CA PHE A 97 -13.09 7.18 -3.41
C PHE A 97 -12.67 5.80 -4.00
N ALA A 98 -11.87 5.78 -5.06
CA ALA A 98 -11.47 4.56 -5.76
C ALA A 98 -10.22 3.89 -5.14
N GLU A 99 -9.46 4.62 -4.32
CA GLU A 99 -8.28 4.09 -3.66
C GLU A 99 -8.62 3.49 -2.30
N ARG A 100 -8.06 2.31 -2.01
CA ARG A 100 -8.12 1.63 -0.72
C ARG A 100 -6.73 1.57 -0.14
N SER A 101 -6.63 1.62 1.17
CA SER A 101 -5.36 1.52 1.87
C SER A 101 -5.45 0.70 3.14
N THR A 102 -4.32 0.11 3.50
CA THR A 102 -4.07 -0.42 4.82
C THR A 102 -2.80 0.22 5.36
N VAL A 103 -2.87 0.70 6.60
CA VAL A 103 -1.81 1.49 7.22
C VAL A 103 -1.65 1.03 8.66
N ALA A 104 -0.42 0.77 9.07
CA ALA A 104 -0.04 0.60 10.48
C ALA A 104 1.12 1.55 10.79
N SER A 105 0.97 2.31 11.86
CA SER A 105 2.03 3.14 12.43
C SER A 105 2.27 2.68 13.85
N ARG A 106 3.54 2.56 14.25
CA ARG A 106 3.89 2.14 15.60
C ARG A 106 3.31 3.14 16.60
N LEU A 107 2.52 2.64 17.53
CA LEU A 107 1.94 3.45 18.60
C LEU A 107 3.03 3.78 19.62
N LEU A 108 3.74 4.88 19.35
CA LEU A 108 4.78 5.40 20.22
C LEU A 108 4.24 6.44 21.18
N SER A 109 4.87 6.51 22.36
CA SER A 109 4.71 7.64 23.25
C SER A 109 5.22 8.91 22.56
N THR A 110 4.39 9.95 22.57
CA THR A 110 4.79 11.31 22.16
C THR A 110 5.43 12.10 23.31
N ASN A 111 5.72 11.44 24.44
CA ASN A 111 6.39 12.05 25.57
C ASN A 111 7.92 12.05 25.34
N PRO A 112 8.60 13.21 25.34
CA PRO A 112 10.04 13.31 25.13
C PRO A 112 10.90 12.50 26.11
N VAL A 113 10.37 12.17 27.28
CA VAL A 113 11.08 11.40 28.32
C VAL A 113 11.06 9.89 28.02
N ASN A 114 10.22 9.43 27.08
CA ASN A 114 10.17 8.03 26.68
C ASN A 114 11.39 7.66 25.81
N SER A 115 12.06 6.54 26.11
CA SER A 115 13.23 6.09 25.34
C SER A 115 12.94 5.88 23.85
N ASN A 116 11.70 5.50 23.52
CA ASN A 116 11.25 5.21 22.16
C ASN A 116 10.73 6.45 21.41
N PHE A 117 10.80 7.64 22.02
CA PHE A 117 10.41 8.91 21.41
C PHE A 117 11.33 9.28 20.22
N LEU A 118 10.76 9.52 19.04
CA LEU A 118 11.50 9.94 17.84
C LEU A 118 11.45 11.47 17.69
N GLY A 119 12.22 12.13 18.54
CA GLY A 119 12.27 13.59 18.64
C GLY A 119 13.12 14.31 17.61
N VAL A 120 12.99 15.65 17.58
CA VAL A 120 13.82 16.56 16.77
C VAL A 120 15.32 16.33 16.98
N ASP A 121 15.75 16.05 18.20
CA ASP A 121 17.16 15.81 18.53
C ASP A 121 17.61 14.37 18.26
N SER A 122 16.68 13.43 18.08
CA SER A 122 16.99 12.01 17.89
C SER A 122 17.68 11.75 16.54
N TYR A 123 18.63 10.81 16.54
CA TYR A 123 19.03 10.08 15.35
C TYR A 123 18.16 8.83 15.22
N PHE A 124 17.56 8.57 14.07
CA PHE A 124 16.79 7.36 13.87
C PHE A 124 16.78 6.86 12.43
N SER A 125 16.42 5.60 12.27
CA SER A 125 16.06 5.00 10.99
C SER A 125 14.85 4.08 11.13
N ILE A 126 14.00 4.09 10.10
CA ILE A 126 12.82 3.24 9.94
C ILE A 126 13.08 2.39 8.70
N HIS A 127 12.97 1.08 8.84
CA HIS A 127 13.24 0.15 7.75
C HIS A 127 12.01 -0.74 7.52
N GLY A 128 11.74 -1.05 6.26
CA GLY A 128 10.82 -2.11 5.86
C GLY A 128 11.44 -2.98 4.79
N LEU A 129 11.54 -4.29 5.05
CA LEU A 129 12.01 -5.28 4.08
C LEU A 129 10.81 -5.96 3.44
N PHE A 130 10.63 -5.76 2.14
CA PHE A 130 9.52 -6.31 1.37
C PHE A 130 9.99 -7.40 0.41
N ASP A 131 9.15 -8.41 0.25
CA ASP A 131 9.29 -9.39 -0.82
C ASP A 131 8.78 -8.82 -2.15
N MET A 132 9.51 -9.08 -3.23
CA MET A 132 9.26 -8.50 -4.56
C MET A 132 8.44 -9.43 -5.48
N SER A 133 7.82 -10.49 -4.96
CA SER A 133 7.03 -11.44 -5.77
C SER A 133 5.65 -10.89 -6.19
N ASN A 134 5.12 -9.90 -5.48
CA ASN A 134 3.84 -9.27 -5.78
C ASN A 134 4.02 -7.77 -6.00
N LEU A 135 4.26 -7.39 -7.26
CA LEU A 135 4.54 -6.02 -7.67
C LEU A 135 3.27 -5.27 -8.10
N PRO A 136 3.23 -3.94 -7.95
CA PRO A 136 2.19 -3.11 -8.52
C PRO A 136 2.00 -3.41 -10.02
N MET A 137 0.76 -3.56 -10.47
CA MET A 137 0.42 -3.81 -11.87
C MET A 137 -0.32 -2.64 -12.53
N VAL A 138 -0.85 -1.72 -11.73
CA VAL A 138 -1.53 -0.51 -12.18
C VAL A 138 -1.09 0.68 -11.35
N THR A 139 -1.15 1.87 -11.93
CA THR A 139 -0.91 3.12 -11.20
C THR A 139 -1.87 3.23 -10.00
N GLY A 140 -1.32 3.59 -8.84
CA GLY A 140 -2.03 3.70 -7.56
C GLY A 140 -1.88 2.47 -6.65
N GLN A 141 -1.47 1.33 -7.18
CA GLN A 141 -0.98 0.23 -6.35
C GLN A 141 0.41 0.57 -5.80
N SER A 142 0.59 0.39 -4.49
CA SER A 142 1.89 0.61 -3.85
C SER A 142 2.04 -0.12 -2.52
N PHE A 143 3.28 -0.33 -2.10
CA PHE A 143 3.64 -0.72 -0.74
C PHE A 143 4.85 0.07 -0.27
N GLY A 144 4.97 0.34 1.02
CA GLY A 144 6.13 1.05 1.54
C GLY A 144 6.10 1.38 3.01
N ILE A 145 7.07 2.20 3.42
CA ILE A 145 7.18 2.72 4.79
C ILE A 145 6.84 4.21 4.84
N ARG A 146 6.54 4.70 6.04
CA ARG A 146 6.21 6.09 6.28
C ARG A 146 6.79 6.62 7.57
N ALA A 147 7.06 7.92 7.57
CA ALA A 147 7.30 8.74 8.74
C ALA A 147 6.18 9.78 8.81
N THR A 148 5.52 9.89 9.95
CA THR A 148 4.44 10.87 10.16
C THR A 148 4.56 11.53 11.51
N ASP A 149 4.33 12.83 11.56
CA ASP A 149 4.14 13.58 12.81
C ASP A 149 2.72 13.42 13.36
N ARG A 150 1.89 12.59 12.71
CA ARG A 150 0.47 12.52 13.05
C ARG A 150 0.20 11.72 14.32
N ALA A 151 -0.51 12.34 15.25
CA ALA A 151 -1.13 11.66 16.38
C ALA A 151 -2.55 12.14 16.64
N LEU A 152 -3.50 11.31 16.24
CA LEU A 152 -4.91 11.55 16.51
C LEU A 152 -5.19 11.62 18.02
N GLY A 153 -5.96 12.62 18.43
CA GLY A 153 -6.46 12.74 19.80
C GLY A 153 -5.51 13.37 20.82
N ILE A 154 -4.39 13.99 20.41
CA ILE A 154 -3.46 14.67 21.34
C ILE A 154 -3.38 16.20 21.19
N GLY A 155 -4.39 16.84 20.60
CA GLY A 155 -4.53 18.31 20.56
C GLY A 155 -3.63 19.02 19.56
N ASN A 156 -2.47 18.44 19.21
CA ASN A 156 -1.70 18.78 18.01
C ASN A 156 -1.53 17.51 17.17
N GLU A 157 -2.38 17.38 16.15
CA GLU A 157 -2.55 16.09 15.47
C GLU A 157 -1.48 15.79 14.45
N GLY A 158 -0.57 16.71 14.09
CA GLY A 158 0.32 16.57 12.95
C GLY A 158 -0.43 16.57 11.62
N ASP A 159 0.20 17.08 10.57
CA ASP A 159 -0.38 17.09 9.24
C ASP A 159 0.54 16.51 8.17
N ASP A 160 1.80 16.20 8.48
CA ASP A 160 2.76 15.76 7.50
C ASP A 160 3.03 14.25 7.57
N THR A 161 3.06 13.64 6.38
CA THR A 161 3.48 12.27 6.20
C THR A 161 4.39 12.16 4.99
N TYR A 162 5.59 11.64 5.21
CA TYR A 162 6.48 11.23 4.13
C TYR A 162 6.38 9.73 3.93
N VAL A 163 6.20 9.31 2.69
CA VAL A 163 6.05 7.91 2.30
C VAL A 163 7.10 7.57 1.27
N LEU A 164 7.94 6.58 1.60
CA LEU A 164 8.85 5.95 0.66
C LEU A 164 8.22 4.61 0.25
N PHE A 165 7.97 4.42 -1.04
CA PHE A 165 7.18 3.30 -1.53
C PHE A 165 7.68 2.74 -2.86
N VAL A 166 7.34 1.49 -3.12
CA VAL A 166 7.38 0.88 -4.45
C VAL A 166 6.01 1.05 -5.09
N GLY A 167 5.97 1.56 -6.31
CA GLY A 167 4.75 1.83 -7.06
C GLY A 167 4.95 1.70 -8.56
N MET A 168 3.90 1.96 -9.34
CA MET A 168 3.96 2.06 -10.80
C MET A 168 3.78 3.53 -11.23
N ASN A 169 4.67 4.02 -12.09
CA ASN A 169 4.56 5.36 -12.68
C ASN A 169 3.61 5.38 -13.90
N LEU A 170 3.45 6.54 -14.55
CA LEU A 170 2.60 6.69 -15.73
C LEU A 170 3.16 6.00 -16.98
N ASP A 171 4.46 5.74 -17.01
CA ASP A 171 5.14 4.99 -18.08
C ASP A 171 5.06 3.47 -17.89
N SER A 172 4.28 3.01 -16.91
CA SER A 172 4.11 1.59 -16.55
C SER A 172 5.40 0.91 -16.06
N GLU A 173 6.34 1.69 -15.51
CA GLU A 173 7.55 1.18 -14.87
C GLU A 173 7.36 1.09 -13.36
N ILE A 174 7.95 0.05 -12.76
CA ILE A 174 8.07 -0.05 -11.31
C ILE A 174 9.15 0.91 -10.82
N VAL A 175 8.76 1.79 -9.91
CA VAL A 175 9.60 2.82 -9.33
C VAL A 175 9.69 2.69 -7.82
N VAL A 176 10.82 3.11 -7.26
CA VAL A 176 10.89 3.53 -5.86
C VAL A 176 10.64 5.03 -5.84
N ALA A 177 9.66 5.46 -5.07
CA ALA A 177 9.15 6.83 -5.08
C ALA A 177 9.02 7.38 -3.67
N LEU A 178 9.19 8.69 -3.57
CA LEU A 178 8.96 9.47 -2.36
C LEU A 178 7.79 10.41 -2.60
N ARG A 179 6.79 10.36 -1.72
CA ARG A 179 5.70 11.35 -1.69
C ARG A 179 5.59 12.00 -0.33
N HIS A 180 5.14 13.25 -0.36
CA HIS A 180 4.68 13.99 0.81
C HIS A 180 3.16 14.08 0.76
N VAL A 181 2.54 13.77 1.88
CA VAL A 181 1.11 13.84 2.10
C VAL A 181 0.89 14.85 3.20
N ASN A 182 0.25 15.97 2.86
CA ASN A 182 -0.17 16.98 3.80
C ASN A 182 -1.68 16.82 4.06
N MET A 183 -2.02 16.36 5.26
CA MET A 183 -3.39 16.09 5.71
C MET A 183 -4.17 17.39 6.01
N GLY A 184 -3.48 18.48 6.32
CA GLY A 184 -4.09 19.78 6.61
C GLY A 184 -4.70 20.44 5.37
N THR A 185 -4.07 20.21 4.21
CA THR A 185 -4.50 20.71 2.88
C THR A 185 -5.13 19.64 2.00
N ASP A 186 -5.12 18.37 2.42
CA ASP A 186 -5.56 17.22 1.63
C ASP A 186 -4.81 17.12 0.28
N VAL A 187 -3.48 17.26 0.33
CA VAL A 187 -2.62 17.24 -0.85
C VAL A 187 -1.59 16.11 -0.75
N SER A 188 -1.49 15.32 -1.81
CA SER A 188 -0.44 14.32 -2.01
C SER A 188 0.46 14.75 -3.16
N THR A 189 1.74 14.96 -2.88
CA THR A 189 2.74 15.42 -3.85
C THR A 189 3.81 14.36 -4.01
N LEU A 190 3.96 13.82 -5.23
CA LEU A 190 5.13 13.02 -5.59
C LEU A 190 6.34 13.95 -5.65
N LEU A 191 7.35 13.67 -4.83
CA LEU A 191 8.54 14.51 -4.69
C LEU A 191 9.67 14.07 -5.63
N ASP A 192 9.92 12.75 -5.68
CA ASP A 192 10.97 12.17 -6.49
C ASP A 192 10.70 10.66 -6.72
N SER A 193 11.31 10.09 -7.76
CA SER A 193 11.19 8.67 -8.07
C SER A 193 12.34 8.17 -8.95
N VAL A 194 12.73 6.91 -8.77
CA VAL A 194 13.68 6.21 -9.64
C VAL A 194 13.07 4.92 -10.16
N SER A 195 13.30 4.62 -11.44
CA SER A 195 12.91 3.34 -12.04
C SER A 195 13.83 2.22 -11.57
N ILE A 196 13.22 1.12 -11.12
CA ILE A 196 13.90 -0.14 -10.79
C ILE A 196 13.52 -1.27 -11.75
N GLN A 197 12.84 -0.93 -12.86
CA GLN A 197 12.29 -1.87 -13.84
C GLN A 197 13.33 -2.87 -14.37
N SER A 198 14.55 -2.41 -14.60
CA SER A 198 15.66 -3.23 -15.12
C SER A 198 16.18 -4.27 -14.12
N LEU A 199 15.91 -4.09 -12.82
CA LEU A 199 16.37 -4.97 -11.74
C LEU A 199 15.41 -6.13 -11.47
N LEU A 200 14.12 -5.95 -11.81
CA LEU A 200 13.04 -6.88 -11.46
C LEU A 200 13.28 -8.34 -11.86
N PRO A 201 13.91 -8.67 -13.02
CA PRO A 201 14.13 -10.07 -13.39
C PRO A 201 14.95 -10.87 -12.36
N ASN A 202 15.76 -10.20 -11.54
CA ASN A 202 16.61 -10.83 -10.53
C ASN A 202 16.24 -10.42 -9.09
N ALA A 203 15.34 -9.46 -8.90
CA ALA A 203 15.00 -8.92 -7.58
C ALA A 203 14.18 -9.92 -6.76
N GLY A 204 14.65 -10.26 -5.57
CA GLY A 204 13.91 -11.05 -4.58
C GLY A 204 13.28 -10.19 -3.50
N LYS A 205 14.01 -9.19 -3.00
CA LYS A 205 13.57 -8.32 -1.91
C LYS A 205 13.96 -6.87 -2.13
N ILE A 206 13.30 -5.97 -1.44
CA ILE A 206 13.69 -4.57 -1.35
C ILE A 206 13.61 -4.09 0.10
N GLU A 207 14.68 -3.47 0.59
CA GLU A 207 14.65 -2.71 1.84
C GLU A 207 14.43 -1.23 1.51
N LEU A 208 13.42 -0.64 2.13
CA LEU A 208 13.15 0.79 2.12
C LEU A 208 13.57 1.38 3.46
N ILE A 209 14.25 2.52 3.44
CA ILE A 209 14.83 3.14 4.63
C ILE A 209 14.51 4.64 4.65
N LEU A 210 13.90 5.09 5.74
CA LEU A 210 13.80 6.50 6.10
C LEU A 210 14.77 6.76 7.26
N TYR A 211 15.66 7.73 7.13
CA TYR A 211 16.65 8.03 8.17
C TYR A 211 16.74 9.52 8.45
N LYS A 212 17.09 9.85 9.69
CA LYS A 212 17.30 11.22 10.14
C LYS A 212 18.60 11.29 10.96
N GLN A 213 19.43 12.26 10.63
CA GLN A 213 20.64 12.54 11.40
C GLN A 213 20.34 13.28 12.71
N ALA A 214 21.16 13.08 13.75
CA ALA A 214 21.05 13.82 14.99
C ALA A 214 21.16 15.33 14.73
N GLY A 215 20.24 16.13 15.29
CA GLY A 215 20.19 17.58 15.09
C GLY A 215 19.82 18.06 13.67
N ALA A 216 19.62 17.16 12.70
CA ALA A 216 19.11 17.53 11.39
C ALA A 216 17.58 17.65 11.42
N SER A 217 17.03 18.67 10.75
CA SER A 217 15.58 18.82 10.53
C SER A 217 15.04 17.95 9.40
N ASN A 218 15.94 17.36 8.61
CA ASN A 218 15.60 16.74 7.34
C ASN A 218 15.54 15.22 7.48
N LEU A 219 14.47 14.64 6.92
CA LEU A 219 14.42 13.21 6.63
C LEU A 219 15.16 12.94 5.33
N LEU A 220 15.87 11.82 5.30
CA LEU A 220 16.60 11.34 4.14
C LEU A 220 16.09 9.93 3.83
N THR A 221 16.20 9.52 2.57
CA THR A 221 15.61 8.26 2.12
C THR A 221 16.61 7.42 1.35
N TRP A 222 16.50 6.11 1.50
CA TRP A 222 17.40 5.15 0.88
C TRP A 222 16.64 3.87 0.54
N TYR A 223 17.10 3.14 -0.48
CA TYR A 223 16.62 1.81 -0.80
C TYR A 223 17.77 0.86 -1.15
N GLN A 224 17.55 -0.44 -0.94
CA GLN A 224 18.44 -1.50 -1.38
C GLN A 224 17.61 -2.63 -2.00
N VAL A 225 17.95 -3.03 -3.22
CA VAL A 225 17.33 -4.17 -3.92
C VAL A 225 18.26 -5.37 -3.79
N TYR A 226 17.73 -6.50 -3.35
CA TYR A 226 18.46 -7.75 -3.20
C TYR A 226 18.03 -8.77 -4.25
N ASP A 227 18.94 -9.68 -4.60
CA ASP A 227 18.60 -10.83 -5.42
C ASP A 227 17.74 -11.87 -4.67
N ASN A 228 17.21 -12.86 -5.39
CA ASN A 228 16.41 -13.94 -4.83
C ASN A 228 17.25 -15.18 -4.42
N SER A 229 18.53 -15.00 -4.11
CA SER A 229 19.39 -16.12 -3.70
C SER A 229 19.24 -16.44 -2.21
N VAL A 230 19.70 -17.64 -1.80
CA VAL A 230 19.68 -18.08 -0.39
C VAL A 230 20.52 -17.16 0.51
N ALA A 231 21.54 -16.51 -0.05
CA ALA A 231 22.37 -15.52 0.63
C ALA A 231 22.29 -14.20 -0.18
N PRO A 232 21.22 -13.39 0.03
CA PRO A 232 20.87 -12.31 -0.87
C PRO A 232 22.03 -11.32 -1.06
N SER A 233 22.38 -11.04 -2.32
CA SER A 233 23.35 -9.99 -2.65
C SER A 233 22.64 -8.71 -3.09
N VAL A 234 23.26 -7.56 -2.80
CA VAL A 234 22.71 -6.26 -3.21
C VAL A 234 22.88 -6.10 -4.74
N LEU A 235 21.76 -6.03 -5.45
CA LEU A 235 21.71 -5.74 -6.89
C LEU A 235 21.89 -4.26 -7.17
N SER A 236 21.27 -3.40 -6.35
CA SER A 236 21.34 -1.96 -6.48
C SER A 236 20.98 -1.28 -5.16
N ALA A 237 21.48 -0.07 -4.96
CA ALA A 237 21.13 0.77 -3.83
C ALA A 237 21.17 2.25 -4.25
N GLY A 238 20.37 3.09 -3.63
CA GLY A 238 20.35 4.52 -3.93
C GLY A 238 19.53 5.33 -2.94
N SER A 239 19.65 6.65 -3.03
CA SER A 239 18.84 7.62 -2.30
C SER A 239 17.76 8.22 -3.19
N ILE A 240 16.60 8.52 -2.62
CA ILE A 240 15.53 9.30 -3.27
C ILE A 240 15.43 10.66 -2.60
N GLY A 241 15.29 11.73 -3.37
CA GLY A 241 15.12 13.09 -2.84
C GLY A 241 16.34 13.62 -2.08
N SER A 242 17.57 13.24 -2.45
CA SER A 242 18.80 13.70 -1.78
C SER A 242 18.99 15.22 -1.80
N GLU A 243 18.40 15.89 -2.80
CA GLU A 243 18.43 17.35 -2.95
C GLU A 243 17.25 18.05 -2.25
N LEU A 244 16.33 17.29 -1.64
CA LEU A 244 15.12 17.82 -1.02
C LEU A 244 15.31 18.00 0.49
N THR A 245 14.86 19.14 0.99
CA THR A 245 14.73 19.39 2.43
C THR A 245 13.36 18.87 2.87
N LEU A 246 13.31 17.67 3.45
CA LEU A 246 12.08 17.08 3.97
C LEU A 246 11.86 17.54 5.41
N GLY A 247 11.16 18.67 5.57
CA GLY A 247 10.77 19.18 6.90
C GLY A 247 9.72 18.27 7.51
N ILE A 248 10.06 17.55 8.57
CA ILE A 248 9.15 16.58 9.22
C ILE A 248 8.55 17.09 10.53
N TYR A 249 9.02 18.22 11.04
CA TYR A 249 8.55 18.81 12.29
C TYR A 249 7.93 20.19 11.99
N SER A 250 6.60 20.28 12.01
CA SER A 250 5.83 21.47 11.63
C SER A 250 5.02 22.05 12.80
N GLY A 251 5.58 22.02 14.00
CA GLY A 251 4.94 22.45 15.25
C GLY A 251 4.91 21.34 16.31
N GLU A 252 4.95 20.09 15.85
CA GLU A 252 5.20 18.89 16.63
C GLU A 252 6.71 18.62 16.75
N ASP A 253 7.09 17.91 17.80
CA ASP A 253 8.46 17.51 18.06
C ASP A 253 8.67 15.99 17.97
N TYR A 254 7.71 15.25 17.42
CA TYR A 254 7.73 13.78 17.36
C TYR A 254 7.39 13.24 15.97
N ILE A 255 7.89 12.03 15.69
CA ILE A 255 7.57 11.24 14.50
C ILE A 255 7.18 9.83 14.91
N ARG A 256 6.36 9.19 14.07
CA ARG A 256 6.01 7.79 14.15
C ARG A 256 6.37 7.11 12.84
N GLY A 257 7.06 5.98 12.96
CA GLY A 257 7.33 5.09 11.84
C GLY A 257 6.15 4.16 11.60
N GLY A 258 5.93 3.82 10.33
CA GLY A 258 4.92 2.85 9.95
C GLY A 258 5.16 2.25 8.58
N PHE A 259 4.24 1.39 8.17
CA PHE A 259 4.15 0.80 6.85
C PHE A 259 2.74 0.92 6.29
N GLN A 260 2.63 0.81 4.98
CA GLN A 260 1.35 0.88 4.28
C GLN A 260 1.36 0.10 2.98
N SER A 261 0.17 -0.20 2.49
CA SER A 261 -0.05 -0.52 1.08
C SER A 261 -1.35 0.12 0.58
N THR A 262 -1.39 0.40 -0.72
CA THR A 262 -2.54 0.99 -1.41
C THR A 262 -2.94 0.13 -2.60
N ASP A 263 -4.23 0.12 -2.89
CA ASP A 263 -4.81 -0.47 -4.09
C ASP A 263 -5.75 0.55 -4.74
N VAL A 264 -5.97 0.38 -6.04
CA VAL A 264 -7.05 1.06 -6.74
C VAL A 264 -8.10 0.00 -7.03
N VAL A 265 -9.29 0.16 -6.46
CA VAL A 265 -10.40 -0.72 -6.81
C VAL A 265 -10.76 -0.43 -8.27
N PRO A 266 -10.62 -1.39 -9.18
CA PRO A 266 -11.03 -1.18 -10.56
C PRO A 266 -12.51 -0.84 -10.56
N VAL A 267 -12.87 0.36 -11.03
CA VAL A 267 -14.26 0.68 -11.35
C VAL A 267 -14.73 -0.39 -12.34
N PRO A 268 -15.93 -1.00 -12.18
CA PRO A 268 -16.39 -2.07 -13.06
C PRO A 268 -16.16 -1.69 -14.52
N GLU A 269 -15.34 -2.50 -15.20
CA GLU A 269 -14.93 -2.19 -16.56
C GLU A 269 -16.14 -2.03 -17.49
N PRO A 270 -15.99 -1.31 -18.61
CA PRO A 270 -17.04 -1.19 -19.63
C PRO A 270 -17.62 -2.54 -20.07
N ALA A 271 -16.85 -3.63 -19.95
CA ALA A 271 -17.28 -4.98 -20.25
C ALA A 271 -18.39 -5.49 -19.29
N THR A 272 -18.27 -5.29 -17.98
CA THR A 272 -19.31 -5.68 -17.00
C THR A 272 -20.56 -4.80 -17.17
N LEU A 273 -20.37 -3.53 -17.48
CA LEU A 273 -21.45 -2.61 -17.86
C LEU A 273 -22.14 -3.04 -19.17
N ALA A 274 -21.37 -3.43 -20.18
CA ALA A 274 -21.90 -3.95 -21.44
C ALA A 274 -22.65 -5.27 -21.23
N LEU A 275 -22.14 -6.17 -20.38
CA LEU A 275 -22.79 -7.43 -20.03
C LEU A 275 -24.11 -7.19 -19.30
N PHE A 276 -24.13 -6.23 -18.37
CA PHE A 276 -25.35 -5.78 -17.70
C PHE A 276 -26.35 -5.19 -18.71
N CYS A 277 -25.91 -4.28 -19.58
CA CYS A 277 -26.74 -3.68 -20.62
C CYS A 277 -27.29 -4.73 -21.61
N LEU A 278 -26.47 -5.70 -22.02
CA LEU A 278 -26.90 -6.81 -22.87
C LEU A 278 -27.91 -7.72 -22.15
N GLY A 279 -27.71 -7.98 -20.86
CA GLY A 279 -28.68 -8.69 -20.02
C GLY A 279 -30.03 -7.97 -19.97
N VAL A 280 -30.02 -6.66 -19.72
CA VAL A 280 -31.23 -5.83 -19.68
C VAL A 280 -31.93 -5.77 -21.06
N ALA A 281 -31.16 -5.58 -22.13
CA ALA A 281 -31.70 -5.57 -23.50
C ALA A 281 -32.33 -6.91 -23.87
N GLY A 282 -31.71 -8.03 -23.47
CA GLY A 282 -32.26 -9.37 -23.63
C GLY A 282 -33.62 -9.54 -22.93
N ILE A 283 -33.72 -9.11 -21.67
CA ILE A 283 -34.99 -9.15 -20.90
C ILE A 283 -36.09 -8.31 -21.58
N TYR A 284 -35.75 -7.11 -22.05
CA TYR A 284 -36.70 -6.23 -22.72
C TYR A 284 -37.26 -6.84 -24.02
N LEU A 285 -36.39 -7.44 -24.85
CA LEU A 285 -36.80 -8.07 -26.11
C LEU A 285 -37.72 -9.29 -25.87
N VAL A 286 -37.48 -10.07 -24.82
CA VAL A 286 -38.36 -11.18 -24.41
C VAL A 286 -39.73 -10.66 -23.98
N ARG A 287 -39.77 -9.57 -23.20
CA ARG A 287 -41.03 -8.98 -22.73
C ARG A 287 -41.86 -8.41 -23.88
N ARG A 288 -41.24 -7.72 -24.84
CA ARG A 288 -41.94 -7.15 -26.01
C ARG A 288 -42.60 -8.23 -26.87
N ARG A 289 -41.96 -9.39 -27.03
CA ARG A 289 -42.53 -10.52 -27.78
C ARG A 289 -43.77 -11.13 -27.12
N ARG A 290 -43.89 -11.06 -25.79
CA ARG A 290 -45.09 -11.55 -25.06
C ARG A 290 -46.30 -10.62 -25.15
N MET A 291 -46.14 -9.36 -25.53
CA MET A 291 -47.25 -8.42 -25.64
C MET A 291 -47.86 -8.35 -27.06
N ILE A 292 -47.13 -8.86 -28.06
CA ILE A 292 -47.55 -8.83 -29.47
C ILE A 292 -48.16 -10.17 -29.90
N ALA A 293 -48.02 -11.21 -29.07
CA ALA A 293 -48.64 -12.52 -29.23
C ALA A 293 -49.77 -12.69 -28.22
#